data_AF-A0A2R6L724-F1
#
_entry.id   AF-A0A2R6L724-F1
#
_cell.length_a   1.000
_cell.length_b   1.000
_cell.length_c   1.000
_cell.angle_alpha   90.00
_cell.angle_beta   90.00
_cell.angle_gamma   90.00
#
_symmetry.space_group_name_H-M   'P 1'
#
loop_
_entity.id
_entity.type
_entity.pdbx_description
1 polymer ?
#
loop_
_entity_poly.entity_id
_entity_poly.type
_entity_poly.pdbx_seq_one_letter_code
_entity_poly.pdbx_strand_id
1 'polypeptide(L)'
;VLPISDDNLGYAKQVKNRYLDEFRVEIEGRSWTIGKKIQQAHDDRVPYMLIVGDDEEQAGTVSVRDRFEAERNGVDVETFREHLRAEVAEKRVEPDFVR
;
A
#
# COMPACT_ATOMS: atom_id res chain seq x y z
N VAL A 1 -1.04 2.25 -3.95
CA VAL A 1 0.43 2.30 -3.76
C VAL A 1 0.89 3.73 -3.94
N LEU A 2 1.59 4.28 -2.96
CA LEU A 2 2.01 5.67 -2.86
C LEU A 2 3.55 5.72 -2.88
N PRO A 3 4.18 5.88 -4.06
CA PRO A 3 5.62 6.11 -4.13
C PRO A 3 6.00 7.46 -3.52
N ILE A 4 7.10 7.51 -2.76
CA ILE A 4 7.59 8.75 -2.14
C ILE A 4 8.15 9.71 -3.21
N SER A 5 8.87 9.18 -4.19
CA SER A 5 9.41 9.93 -5.32
C SER A 5 9.05 9.28 -6.67
N ASP A 6 9.38 9.95 -7.77
CA ASP A 6 9.21 9.39 -9.11
C ASP A 6 10.18 8.22 -9.37
N ASP A 7 11.31 8.17 -8.66
CA ASP A 7 12.28 7.07 -8.77
C ASP A 7 11.68 5.75 -8.28
N ASN A 8 10.83 5.79 -7.24
CA ASN A 8 10.17 4.60 -6.69
C ASN A 8 8.97 4.12 -7.52
N LEU A 9 8.65 4.77 -8.65
CA LEU A 9 7.54 4.34 -9.53
C LEU A 9 7.77 2.95 -10.11
N GLY A 10 9.03 2.58 -10.36
CA GLY A 10 9.40 1.24 -10.83
C GLY A 10 8.96 0.17 -9.82
N TYR A 11 9.38 0.34 -8.58
CA TYR A 11 9.02 -0.55 -7.49
C TYR A 11 7.52 -0.55 -7.18
N ALA A 12 6.86 0.62 -7.20
CA ALA A 12 5.40 0.69 -7.04
C ALA A 12 4.64 -0.13 -8.10
N LYS A 13 5.09 -0.11 -9.36
CA LYS A 13 4.54 -0.94 -10.45
C LYS A 13 4.82 -2.42 -10.22
N GLN A 14 6.00 -2.76 -9.71
CA GLN A 14 6.34 -4.14 -9.36
C GLN A 14 5.43 -4.68 -8.25
N VAL A 15 5.27 -3.94 -7.15
CA VAL A 15 4.36 -4.28 -6.03
C VAL A 15 2.95 -4.56 -6.57
N LYS A 16 2.40 -3.64 -7.39
CA LYS A 16 1.08 -3.81 -8.00
C LYS A 16 1.02 -5.05 -8.90
N ASN A 17 1.88 -5.12 -9.92
CA ASN A 17 1.72 -6.08 -11.01
C ASN A 17 2.15 -7.50 -10.63
N ARG A 18 3.08 -7.66 -9.69
CA ARG A 18 3.60 -8.97 -9.29
C ARG A 18 2.85 -9.57 -8.10
N TYR A 19 2.46 -8.73 -7.14
CA TYR A 19 1.94 -9.23 -5.87
C TYR A 19 0.44 -8.98 -5.69
N LEU A 20 -0.12 -7.93 -6.30
CA LEU A 20 -1.46 -7.45 -6.00
C LEU A 20 -2.36 -7.29 -7.24
N ASP A 21 -2.04 -8.00 -8.32
CA ASP A 21 -2.77 -7.95 -9.59
C ASP A 21 -4.21 -8.47 -9.50
N GLU A 22 -4.47 -9.36 -8.55
CA GLU A 22 -5.79 -9.90 -8.25
C GLU A 22 -6.71 -8.94 -7.48
N PHE A 23 -6.17 -7.81 -6.98
CA PHE A 23 -6.93 -6.82 -6.20
C PHE A 23 -7.12 -5.52 -6.98
N ARG A 24 -8.08 -4.70 -6.53
CA ARG A 24 -8.24 -3.32 -7.02
C ARG A 24 -7.14 -2.44 -6.43
N VAL A 25 -6.08 -2.21 -7.20
CA VAL A 25 -4.94 -1.39 -6.78
C VAL A 25 -4.63 -0.26 -7.77
N GLU A 26 -4.53 0.95 -7.24
CA GLU A 26 -4.09 2.14 -7.96
C GLU A 26 -2.70 2.60 -7.49
N ILE A 27 -1.92 3.19 -8.40
CA ILE A 27 -0.64 3.83 -8.10
C ILE A 27 -0.86 5.34 -8.17
N GLU A 28 -0.67 6.05 -7.06
CA GLU A 28 -0.73 7.51 -7.03
C GLU A 28 0.66 8.08 -7.39
N GLY A 29 0.92 8.11 -8.69
CA GLY A 29 2.19 8.48 -9.28
C GLY A 29 2.35 9.98 -9.59
N ARG A 30 1.39 10.84 -9.23
CA ARG A 30 1.56 12.28 -9.45
C ARG A 30 2.69 12.81 -8.57
N SER A 31 3.43 13.81 -9.06
CA SER A 31 4.51 14.48 -8.31
C SER A 31 3.93 15.39 -7.20
N TRP A 32 3.34 14.76 -6.20
CA TRP A 32 2.78 15.35 -4.98
C TRP A 32 3.57 14.88 -3.76
N THR A 33 3.57 15.68 -2.69
CA THR A 33 4.13 15.23 -1.41
C THR A 33 3.40 13.98 -0.92
N ILE A 34 4.10 13.11 -0.19
CA ILE A 34 3.49 11.89 0.35
C ILE A 34 2.25 12.19 1.20
N GLY A 35 2.28 13.25 2.00
CA GLY A 35 1.12 13.69 2.79
C GLY A 35 -0.09 14.04 1.93
N LYS A 36 0.11 14.67 0.76
CA LYS A 36 -1.00 14.96 -0.16
C LYS A 36 -1.55 13.69 -0.82
N LYS A 37 -0.69 12.72 -1.14
CA LYS A 37 -1.12 11.41 -1.64
C LYS A 37 -1.92 10.64 -0.58
N ILE A 38 -1.49 10.69 0.67
CA ILE A 38 -2.20 10.10 1.82
C ILE A 38 -3.57 10.77 1.99
N GLN A 39 -3.63 12.11 1.96
CA GLN A 39 -4.90 12.83 2.05
C GLN A 39 -5.88 12.40 0.94
N GLN A 40 -5.42 12.35 -0.31
CA GLN A 40 -6.24 11.90 -1.44
C GLN A 40 -6.76 10.47 -1.21
N ALA A 41 -5.90 9.56 -0.75
CA ALA A 41 -6.28 8.18 -0.46
C ALA A 41 -7.32 8.07 0.67
N HIS A 42 -7.21 8.92 1.71
CA HIS A 42 -8.24 9.03 2.75
C HIS A 42 -9.57 9.57 2.20
N ASP A 43 -9.53 10.59 1.34
CA ASP A 43 -10.73 11.14 0.69
C ASP A 43 -11.43 10.08 -0.16
N ASP A 44 -10.65 9.23 -0.84
CA ASP A 44 -11.13 8.08 -1.62
C ASP A 44 -11.54 6.87 -0.76
N ARG A 45 -11.36 6.96 0.56
CA ARG A 45 -11.71 5.94 1.56
C ARG A 45 -11.08 4.57 1.29
N VAL A 46 -9.85 4.55 0.76
CA VAL A 46 -9.15 3.29 0.50
C VAL A 46 -8.85 2.58 1.83
N PRO A 47 -9.05 1.25 1.94
CA PRO A 47 -8.81 0.54 3.21
C PRO A 47 -7.33 0.57 3.64
N TYR A 48 -6.44 0.45 2.65
CA TYR A 48 -4.99 0.38 2.84
C TYR A 48 -4.25 1.27 1.85
N MET A 49 -3.18 1.88 2.35
CA MET A 49 -2.17 2.62 1.61
C MET A 49 -0.85 1.89 1.76
N LEU A 50 -0.25 1.50 0.63
CA LEU A 50 1.08 0.92 0.58
C LEU A 50 2.06 2.03 0.18
N ILE A 51 2.88 2.48 1.11
CA ILE A 51 3.89 3.51 0.89
C ILE A 51 5.20 2.81 0.51
N VAL A 52 5.88 3.35 -0.51
CA VAL A 52 7.17 2.84 -0.98
C VAL A 52 8.15 3.97 -1.21
N GLY A 53 9.27 3.95 -0.48
CA GLY A 53 10.44 4.77 -0.73
C GLY A 53 11.68 3.93 -1.02
N ASP A 54 12.84 4.57 -0.93
CA ASP A 54 14.13 3.94 -1.23
C ASP A 54 14.46 2.80 -0.27
N ASP A 55 14.09 2.94 1.01
CA ASP A 55 14.32 1.91 2.03
C ASP A 55 13.45 0.67 1.77
N GLU A 56 12.16 0.87 1.45
CA GLU A 56 11.25 -0.22 1.10
C GLU A 56 11.65 -0.93 -0.19
N GLU A 57 12.08 -0.17 -1.20
CA GLU A 57 12.52 -0.71 -2.48
C GLU A 57 13.79 -1.56 -2.33
N GLN A 58 14.77 -1.08 -1.56
CA GLN A 58 15.99 -1.83 -1.28
C GLN A 58 15.74 -3.11 -0.47
N ALA A 59 14.80 -3.05 0.48
CA ALA A 59 14.45 -4.18 1.32
C ALA A 59 13.46 -5.16 0.66
N GLY A 60 12.82 -4.77 -0.45
CA GLY A 60 11.73 -5.55 -1.06
C GLY A 60 10.48 -5.62 -0.18
N THR A 61 10.25 -4.59 0.64
CA THR A 61 9.11 -4.49 1.59
C THR A 61 8.18 -3.34 1.22
N VAL A 62 7.11 -3.13 1.99
CA VAL A 62 6.22 -1.95 1.93
C VAL A 62 5.96 -1.42 3.33
N SER A 63 5.59 -0.16 3.42
CA SER A 63 5.01 0.42 4.63
C SER A 63 3.48 0.45 4.48
N VAL A 64 2.77 -0.29 5.34
CA VAL A 64 1.32 -0.47 5.27
C VAL A 64 0.66 0.48 6.25
N ARG A 65 -0.17 1.37 5.73
CA ARG A 65 -1.00 2.29 6.51
C ARG A 65 -2.47 1.99 6.26
N ASP A 66 -3.27 1.89 7.32
CA ASP A 66 -4.71 1.72 7.19
C ASP A 66 -5.44 3.08 7.15
N ARG A 67 -6.74 3.04 6.86
CA ARG A 67 -7.60 4.25 6.83
C ARG A 67 -7.86 4.86 8.21
N PHE A 68 -7.47 4.18 9.29
CA PHE A 68 -7.61 4.63 10.68
C PHE A 68 -6.30 5.21 11.24
N GLU A 69 -5.33 5.46 10.36
CA GLU A 69 -4.03 6.06 10.67
C GLU A 69 -3.05 5.14 11.42
N ALA A 70 -3.37 3.85 11.57
CA ALA A 70 -2.42 2.86 12.06
C ALA A 70 -1.43 2.49 10.95
N GLU A 71 -0.16 2.27 11.31
CA GLU A 71 0.92 2.02 10.35
C GLU A 71 1.89 0.94 10.82
N ARG A 72 2.37 0.13 9.87
CA ARG A 72 3.44 -0.87 10.07
C ARG A 72 4.42 -0.81 8.90
N ASN A 73 5.69 -0.61 9.23
CA ASN A 73 6.78 -0.48 8.25
C ASN A 73 7.51 -1.81 8.05
N GLY A 74 8.24 -1.93 6.93
CA GLY A 74 9.07 -3.11 6.63
C GLY A 74 8.26 -4.40 6.47
N VAL A 75 7.03 -4.29 5.96
CA VAL A 75 6.13 -5.43 5.75
C VAL A 75 6.49 -6.12 4.45
N ASP A 76 6.69 -7.44 4.53
CA ASP A 76 6.81 -8.27 3.33
C ASP A 76 5.51 -8.24 2.51
N VAL A 77 5.64 -8.06 1.19
CA VAL A 77 4.48 -7.83 0.30
C VAL A 77 3.61 -9.08 0.19
N GLU A 78 4.21 -10.28 0.25
CA GLU A 78 3.46 -11.55 0.21
C GLU A 78 2.65 -11.73 1.50
N THR A 79 3.23 -11.41 2.65
CA THR A 79 2.53 -11.41 3.94
C THR A 79 1.30 -10.51 3.94
N PHE A 80 1.43 -9.29 3.41
CA PHE A 80 0.27 -8.38 3.26
C PHE A 80 -0.77 -8.95 2.28
N ARG A 81 -0.33 -9.50 1.15
CA ARG A 81 -1.20 -10.11 0.14
C ARG A 81 -2.03 -11.26 0.71
N GLU A 82 -1.41 -12.17 1.44
CA GLU A 82 -2.09 -13.33 2.05
C GLU A 82 -3.16 -12.90 3.05
N HIS A 83 -2.83 -11.90 3.88
CA HIS A 83 -3.81 -11.31 4.78
C HIS A 83 -4.99 -10.69 4.01
N LEU A 84 -4.70 -9.88 2.99
CA LEU A 84 -5.74 -9.23 2.18
C LEU A 84 -6.65 -10.23 1.47
N ARG A 85 -6.10 -11.38 1.02
CA ARG A 85 -6.91 -12.49 0.48
C ARG A 85 -7.90 -13.02 1.50
N ALA A 86 -7.44 -13.27 2.73
CA ALA A 86 -8.29 -13.77 3.80
C ALA A 86 -9.39 -12.75 4.16
N GLU A 87 -9.02 -11.47 4.29
CA GLU A 87 -9.95 -10.38 4.58
C GLU A 87 -11.09 -10.28 3.53
N VAL A 88 -10.73 -10.36 2.24
CA VAL A 88 -11.69 -10.35 1.13
C VAL A 88 -12.57 -11.60 1.13
N ALA A 89 -11.98 -12.78 1.35
CA ALA A 89 -12.72 -14.05 1.37
C ALA A 89 -13.75 -14.10 2.52
N GLU A 90 -13.37 -13.59 3.68
CA GLU A 90 -14.21 -13.52 4.88
C GLU A 90 -15.17 -12.33 4.87
N LYS A 91 -15.03 -11.41 3.91
CA LYS A 91 -15.83 -10.18 3.79
C LYS A 91 -15.80 -9.34 5.07
N ARG A 92 -14.61 -9.18 5.65
CA ARG A 92 -14.42 -8.31 6.81
C ARG A 92 -14.79 -6.87 6.43
N VAL A 93 -15.39 -6.15 7.38
CA VAL A 93 -15.93 -4.80 7.15
C VAL A 93 -14.87 -3.72 7.44
N GLU A 94 -13.90 -4.06 8.29
CA GLU A 94 -12.85 -3.15 8.71
C GLU A 94 -11.46 -3.74 8.45
N PRO A 95 -10.49 -2.92 8.00
CA PRO A 95 -9.10 -3.34 7.91
C PRO A 95 -8.54 -3.66 9.31
N ASP A 96 -7.87 -4.80 9.43
CA ASP A 96 -7.29 -5.27 10.69
C ASP A 96 -5.82 -5.70 10.61
N PHE A 97 -5.19 -5.65 9.43
CA PHE A 97 -3.76 -5.94 9.27
C PHE A 97 -2.79 -5.20 10.22
N VAL A 98 -3.10 -3.95 10.54
CA VAL A 98 -2.21 -3.04 11.30
C VAL A 98 -2.67 -2.88 12.76
N ARG A 99 -3.78 -3.52 13.15
CA ARG A 99 -4.40 -3.40 14.48
C ARG A 99 -3.94 -4.50 15.45
#